data_AF-A0A179GYL8-F1
#
_entry.id   AF-A0A179GYL8-F1
#
_cell.length_a   1.000
_cell.length_b   1.000
_cell.length_c   1.000
_cell.angle_alpha   90.00
_cell.angle_beta   90.00
_cell.angle_gamma   90.00
#
_symmetry.space_group_name_H-M   'P 1'
#
loop_
_entity.id
_entity.type
_entity.pdbx_description
1 polymer ?
#
loop_
_entity_poly.entity_id
_entity_poly.type
_entity_poly.pdbx_seq_one_letter_code
_entity_poly.pdbx_strand_id
1 'polypeptide(L)'
;MDGIREIYQASRGPELGTFGGTVLSSVFLQQSEKWEPLTLLHMSRAIVLVHDYINALLEILCPEEEVCAQLWQGFLVDRLVQQYRQAISHARFLLGVERNQPATFNHYFNDILQKKRSDRFTSAMEKLAVNCTKNDGTSSKYVPVNQLRNGAENKDNEEQVCEDVLDTFTSYYKVARKRFVDVVYQQAIWHYLLADPEGPLKVFDTDMVMRLTDEQLEEIAGEDEESKQQRATLSREVESLKAALKVLRS
;
A
#
# COMPACT_ATOMS: atom_id res chain seq x y z
N MET A 1 -13.41 16.76 18.00
CA MET A 1 -13.27 16.60 19.46
C MET A 1 -14.33 15.65 19.99
N ASP A 2 -15.57 15.78 19.53
CA ASP A 2 -16.72 14.98 20.00
C ASP A 2 -16.49 13.46 19.96
N GLY A 3 -16.00 12.92 18.84
CA GLY A 3 -15.71 11.47 18.75
C GLY A 3 -14.61 10.98 19.71
N ILE A 4 -13.61 11.80 20.05
CA ILE A 4 -12.61 11.43 21.07
C ILE A 4 -13.22 11.46 22.46
N ARG A 5 -14.09 12.45 22.73
CA ARG A 5 -14.80 12.58 24.00
C ARG A 5 -15.72 11.38 24.25
N GLU A 6 -16.48 10.95 23.25
CA GLU A 6 -17.32 9.76 23.33
C GLU A 6 -16.52 8.49 23.66
N ILE A 7 -15.40 8.25 22.95
CA ILE A 7 -14.53 7.10 23.20
C ILE A 7 -13.91 7.17 24.59
N TYR A 8 -13.47 8.35 25.01
CA TYR A 8 -12.91 8.58 26.33
C TYR A 8 -13.93 8.30 27.44
N GLN A 9 -15.16 8.82 27.31
CA GLN A 9 -16.25 8.57 28.27
C GLN A 9 -16.61 7.07 28.34
N ALA A 10 -16.65 6.38 27.20
CA ALA A 10 -16.97 4.94 27.13
C ALA A 10 -15.83 4.03 27.64
N SER A 11 -14.58 4.50 27.58
CA SER A 11 -13.38 3.70 27.89
C SER A 11 -12.67 4.18 29.18
N ARG A 12 -13.33 5.01 29.98
CA ARG A 12 -12.80 5.57 31.23
C ARG A 12 -12.49 4.45 32.23
N GLY A 13 -11.23 4.34 32.61
CA GLY A 13 -10.78 3.44 33.67
C GLY A 13 -10.52 4.20 34.98
N PRO A 14 -9.78 3.58 35.92
CA PRO A 14 -9.44 4.19 37.20
C PRO A 14 -8.36 5.29 37.09
N GLU A 15 -7.98 5.71 35.88
CA GLU A 15 -6.92 6.68 35.67
C GLU A 15 -7.31 8.08 36.16
N LEU A 16 -6.51 8.65 37.06
CA LEU A 16 -6.68 10.02 37.56
C LEU A 16 -5.86 11.00 36.72
N GLY A 17 -6.53 11.94 36.06
CA GLY A 17 -5.89 13.04 35.31
C GLY A 17 -5.11 12.60 34.06
N THR A 18 -5.35 11.39 33.56
CA THR A 18 -4.74 10.85 32.34
C THR A 18 -5.72 9.89 31.64
N PHE A 19 -5.26 9.21 30.58
CA PHE A 19 -6.01 8.21 29.83
C PHE A 19 -5.24 6.89 29.76
N GLY A 20 -5.97 5.77 29.81
CA GLY A 20 -5.42 4.43 29.64
C GLY A 20 -5.02 4.14 28.17
N GLY A 21 -4.14 3.15 27.98
CA GLY A 21 -3.69 2.74 26.63
C GLY A 21 -4.83 2.26 25.72
N THR A 22 -5.92 1.75 26.29
CA THR A 22 -7.13 1.33 25.58
C THR A 22 -7.81 2.49 24.86
N VAL A 23 -7.81 3.70 25.43
CA VAL A 23 -8.42 4.89 24.81
C VAL A 23 -7.70 5.21 23.50
N LEU A 24 -6.37 5.21 23.51
CA LEU A 24 -5.58 5.52 22.32
C LEU A 24 -5.77 4.45 21.23
N SER A 25 -5.81 3.17 21.60
CA SER A 25 -6.09 2.07 20.67
C SER A 25 -7.47 2.20 20.04
N SER A 26 -8.51 2.48 20.82
CA SER A 26 -9.88 2.68 20.32
C SER A 26 -9.99 3.88 19.39
N VAL A 27 -9.40 5.02 19.76
CA VAL A 27 -9.31 6.21 18.90
C VAL A 27 -8.59 5.87 17.60
N PHE A 28 -7.45 5.17 17.67
CA PHE A 28 -6.69 4.81 16.48
C PHE A 28 -7.47 3.88 15.56
N LEU A 29 -8.14 2.85 16.12
CA LEU A 29 -8.93 1.89 15.35
C LEU A 29 -10.06 2.57 14.59
N GLN A 30 -10.79 3.47 15.25
CA GLN A 30 -11.89 4.23 14.65
C GLN A 30 -11.39 5.22 13.60
N GLN A 31 -10.33 5.97 13.90
CA GLN A 31 -9.80 6.98 12.96
C GLN A 31 -9.06 6.34 11.76
N SER A 32 -8.57 5.11 11.90
CA SER A 32 -7.91 4.34 10.82
C SER A 32 -8.86 3.44 10.04
N GLU A 33 -10.18 3.51 10.26
CA GLU A 33 -11.18 2.66 9.59
C GLU A 33 -11.01 2.65 8.06
N LYS A 34 -10.73 3.81 7.46
CA LYS A 34 -10.55 3.96 6.02
C LYS A 34 -9.25 3.37 5.48
N TRP A 35 -8.30 2.97 6.33
CA TRP A 35 -7.03 2.42 5.85
C TRP A 35 -7.24 1.12 5.08
N GLU A 36 -8.11 0.25 5.56
CA GLU A 36 -8.38 -1.03 4.91
C GLU A 36 -8.92 -0.87 3.47
N PRO A 37 -10.04 -0.16 3.23
CA PRO A 37 -10.55 0.01 1.88
C PRO A 37 -9.56 0.76 0.97
N LEU A 38 -8.81 1.74 1.49
CA LEU A 38 -7.79 2.46 0.70
C LEU A 38 -6.63 1.55 0.30
N THR A 39 -6.12 0.73 1.22
CA THR A 39 -5.05 -0.22 0.96
C THR A 39 -5.51 -1.28 -0.04
N LEU A 40 -6.69 -1.88 0.15
CA LEU A 40 -7.21 -2.88 -0.78
C LEU A 40 -7.41 -2.29 -2.19
N LEU A 41 -7.97 -1.09 -2.30
CA LEU A 41 -8.10 -0.40 -3.58
C LEU A 41 -6.73 -0.14 -4.24
N HIS A 42 -5.74 0.29 -3.46
CA HIS A 42 -4.38 0.52 -3.97
C HIS A 42 -3.74 -0.78 -4.45
N MET A 43 -3.85 -1.87 -3.68
CA MET A 43 -3.37 -3.19 -4.06
C MET A 43 -4.04 -3.69 -5.33
N SER A 44 -5.37 -3.56 -5.44
CA SER A 44 -6.10 -3.95 -6.65
C SER A 44 -5.62 -3.18 -7.89
N ARG A 45 -5.38 -1.87 -7.77
CA ARG A 45 -4.82 -1.08 -8.87
C ARG A 45 -3.43 -1.54 -9.27
N ALA A 46 -2.55 -1.82 -8.31
CA ALA A 46 -1.22 -2.34 -8.59
C ALA A 46 -1.27 -3.71 -9.29
N ILE A 47 -2.16 -4.60 -8.83
CA ILE A 47 -2.37 -5.91 -9.44
C ILE A 47 -2.86 -5.77 -10.88
N VAL A 48 -3.85 -4.92 -11.15
CA VAL A 48 -4.35 -4.68 -12.51
C VAL A 48 -3.23 -4.18 -13.42
N LEU A 49 -2.40 -3.23 -12.97
CA LEU A 49 -1.27 -2.74 -13.78
C LEU A 49 -0.26 -3.85 -14.11
N VAL A 50 0.07 -4.71 -13.15
CA VAL A 50 0.98 -5.85 -13.37
C VAL A 50 0.34 -6.87 -14.30
N HIS A 51 -0.95 -7.14 -14.13
CA HIS A 51 -1.71 -8.06 -14.95
C HIS A 51 -1.79 -7.60 -16.42
N ASP A 52 -2.16 -6.33 -16.63
CA ASP A 52 -2.25 -5.72 -17.95
C ASP A 52 -0.87 -5.70 -18.64
N TYR A 53 0.20 -5.43 -17.88
CA TYR A 53 1.56 -5.50 -18.39
C TYR A 53 1.92 -6.91 -18.89
N ILE A 54 1.61 -7.95 -18.11
CA ILE A 54 1.89 -9.34 -18.50
C ILE A 54 1.07 -9.73 -19.74
N ASN A 55 -0.22 -9.38 -19.78
CA ASN A 55 -1.07 -9.62 -20.94
C ASN A 55 -0.51 -8.95 -22.21
N ALA A 56 -0.22 -7.65 -22.13
CA ALA A 56 0.32 -6.91 -23.26
C ALA A 56 1.69 -7.46 -23.72
N LEU A 57 2.52 -7.94 -22.79
CA LEU A 57 3.79 -8.56 -23.13
C LEU A 57 3.59 -9.89 -23.86
N LEU A 58 2.65 -10.72 -23.41
CA LEU A 58 2.32 -11.99 -24.06
C LEU A 58 1.76 -11.79 -25.47
N GLU A 59 0.87 -10.82 -25.67
CA GLU A 59 0.33 -10.48 -27.00
C GLU A 59 1.43 -10.07 -27.99
N ILE A 60 2.50 -9.40 -27.52
CA ILE A 60 3.64 -9.00 -28.35
C ILE A 60 4.54 -10.21 -28.68
N LEU A 61 4.74 -11.10 -27.71
CA LEU A 61 5.67 -12.24 -27.84
C LEU A 61 5.04 -13.45 -28.55
N CYS A 62 3.73 -13.62 -28.47
CA CYS A 62 2.97 -14.73 -29.06
C CYS A 62 1.91 -14.19 -30.03
N PRO A 63 2.26 -13.99 -31.32
CA PRO A 63 1.32 -13.47 -32.33
C PRO A 63 0.17 -14.43 -32.64
N GLU A 64 0.35 -15.72 -32.38
CA GLU A 64 -0.67 -16.75 -32.55
C GLU A 64 -1.64 -16.73 -31.36
N GLU A 65 -2.87 -16.29 -31.63
CA GLU A 65 -3.90 -16.06 -30.60
C GLU A 65 -4.27 -17.34 -29.84
N GLU A 66 -4.36 -18.48 -30.53
CA GLU A 66 -4.68 -19.77 -29.92
C GLU A 66 -3.60 -20.23 -28.93
N VAL A 67 -2.32 -20.12 -29.33
CA VAL A 67 -1.17 -20.46 -28.48
C VAL A 67 -1.12 -19.55 -27.26
N CYS A 68 -1.32 -18.25 -27.45
CA CYS A 68 -1.36 -17.29 -26.36
C CYS A 68 -2.51 -17.60 -25.38
N ALA A 69 -3.70 -17.92 -25.90
CA ALA A 69 -4.86 -18.25 -25.08
C ALA A 69 -4.66 -19.55 -24.28
N GLN A 70 -4.10 -20.60 -24.89
CA GLN A 70 -3.81 -21.88 -24.23
C GLN A 70 -2.72 -21.74 -23.17
N LEU A 71 -1.63 -21.02 -23.46
CA LEU A 71 -0.59 -20.71 -22.49
C LEU A 71 -1.17 -19.95 -21.28
N TRP A 72 -1.99 -18.94 -21.56
CA TRP A 72 -2.62 -18.11 -20.54
C TRP A 72 -3.54 -18.93 -19.63
N GLN A 73 -4.52 -19.61 -20.21
CA GLN A 73 -5.53 -20.36 -19.46
C GLN A 73 -4.98 -21.63 -18.82
N GLY A 74 -4.09 -22.36 -19.50
CA GLY A 74 -3.58 -23.64 -19.03
C GLY A 74 -2.51 -23.51 -17.94
N PHE A 75 -1.71 -22.44 -17.95
CA PHE A 75 -0.48 -22.41 -17.15
C PHE A 75 -0.25 -21.13 -16.34
N LEU A 76 -0.68 -19.97 -16.83
CA LEU A 76 -0.33 -18.69 -16.22
C LEU A 76 -1.40 -18.16 -15.26
N VAL A 77 -2.68 -18.19 -15.64
CA VAL A 77 -3.77 -17.55 -14.89
C VAL A 77 -3.84 -18.00 -13.43
N ASP A 78 -3.84 -19.31 -13.17
CA ASP A 78 -4.01 -19.82 -11.81
C ASP A 78 -2.83 -19.45 -10.90
N ARG A 79 -1.60 -19.50 -11.44
CA ARG A 79 -0.39 -19.08 -10.71
C ARG A 79 -0.41 -17.59 -10.43
N LEU A 80 -0.77 -16.77 -11.41
CA LEU A 80 -0.89 -15.31 -11.23
C LEU A 80 -1.93 -14.96 -10.18
N VAL A 81 -3.12 -15.58 -10.24
CA VAL A 81 -4.19 -15.39 -9.25
C VAL A 81 -3.72 -15.79 -7.86
N GLN A 82 -2.97 -16.87 -7.71
CA GLN A 82 -2.38 -17.28 -6.44
C GLN A 82 -1.43 -16.20 -5.89
N GLN A 83 -0.54 -15.65 -6.73
CA GLN A 83 0.39 -14.59 -6.30
C GLN A 83 -0.33 -13.30 -5.92
N TYR A 84 -1.36 -12.90 -6.67
CA TYR A 84 -2.18 -11.74 -6.32
C TYR A 84 -2.91 -11.92 -4.98
N ARG A 85 -3.42 -13.13 -4.72
CA ARG A 85 -4.03 -13.46 -3.42
C ARG A 85 -3.03 -13.36 -2.27
N GLN A 86 -1.79 -13.83 -2.48
CA GLN A 86 -0.73 -13.71 -1.48
C GLN A 86 -0.40 -12.24 -1.19
N ALA A 87 -0.24 -11.40 -2.22
CA ALA A 87 0.02 -9.98 -2.07
C ALA A 87 -1.09 -9.26 -1.27
N ILE A 88 -2.37 -9.54 -1.59
CA ILE A 88 -3.51 -8.98 -0.86
C ILE A 88 -3.57 -9.51 0.59
N SER A 89 -3.30 -10.80 0.80
CA SER A 89 -3.25 -11.41 2.12
C SER A 89 -2.18 -10.74 2.99
N HIS A 90 -1.00 -10.50 2.44
CA HIS A 90 0.07 -9.80 3.13
C HIS A 90 -0.31 -8.36 3.47
N ALA A 91 -0.95 -7.63 2.55
CA ALA A 91 -1.45 -6.28 2.84
C ALA A 91 -2.47 -6.27 3.99
N ARG A 92 -3.35 -7.28 4.08
CA ARG A 92 -4.27 -7.46 5.23
C ARG A 92 -3.55 -7.78 6.52
N PHE A 93 -2.52 -8.62 6.47
CA PHE A 93 -1.67 -8.88 7.64
C PHE A 93 -1.03 -7.59 8.15
N LEU A 94 -0.46 -6.77 7.26
CA LEU A 94 0.13 -5.47 7.61
C LEU A 94 -0.89 -4.51 8.23
N LEU A 95 -2.12 -4.48 7.72
CA LEU A 95 -3.22 -3.71 8.34
C LEU A 95 -3.50 -4.18 9.77
N GLY A 96 -3.56 -5.50 9.98
CA GLY A 96 -3.77 -6.08 11.31
C GLY A 96 -2.64 -5.74 12.28
N VAL A 97 -1.39 -5.82 11.83
CA VAL A 97 -0.22 -5.47 12.66
C VAL A 97 -0.26 -4.02 13.11
N GLU A 98 -0.49 -3.10 12.17
CA GLU A 98 -0.40 -1.66 12.45
C GLU A 98 -1.63 -1.11 13.19
N ARG A 99 -2.83 -1.69 12.98
CA ARG A 99 -4.10 -1.21 13.58
C ARG A 99 -4.43 -1.81 14.94
N ASN A 100 -3.79 -2.90 15.36
CA ASN A 100 -4.16 -3.59 16.61
C ASN A 100 -3.69 -2.85 17.87
N GLN A 101 -2.42 -2.44 17.94
CA GLN A 101 -1.87 -1.76 19.12
C GLN A 101 -0.90 -0.63 18.75
N PRO A 102 -1.24 0.64 19.04
CA PRO A 102 -0.35 1.76 18.86
C PRO A 102 0.96 1.64 19.65
N ALA A 103 2.06 1.33 18.97
CA ALA A 103 3.40 1.33 19.55
C ALA A 103 4.43 1.94 18.60
N THR A 104 5.39 2.69 19.16
CA THR A 104 6.50 3.28 18.41
C THR A 104 7.71 3.54 19.31
N PHE A 105 8.90 3.23 18.79
CA PHE A 105 10.19 3.66 19.33
C PHE A 105 10.77 4.85 18.55
N ASN A 106 10.04 5.37 17.57
CA ASN A 106 10.49 6.47 16.74
C ASN A 106 10.46 7.79 17.54
N HIS A 107 11.62 8.41 17.73
CA HIS A 107 11.78 9.68 18.44
C HIS A 107 10.93 10.83 17.86
N TYR A 108 10.62 10.80 16.56
CA TYR A 108 9.72 11.77 15.93
C TYR A 108 8.36 11.87 16.62
N PHE A 109 7.86 10.78 17.21
CA PHE A 109 6.62 10.83 17.98
C PHE A 109 6.73 11.84 19.13
N ASN A 110 7.81 11.75 19.92
CA ASN A 110 8.06 12.65 21.04
C ASN A 110 8.24 14.09 20.55
N ASP A 111 8.99 14.30 19.47
CA ASP A 111 9.22 15.65 18.93
C ASP A 111 7.92 16.31 18.47
N ILE A 112 7.05 15.58 17.77
CA ILE A 112 5.75 16.09 17.30
C ILE A 112 4.83 16.37 18.49
N LEU A 113 4.82 15.50 19.50
CA LEU A 113 3.99 15.67 20.69
C LEU A 113 4.43 16.88 21.52
N GLN A 114 5.73 17.03 21.76
CA GLN A 114 6.27 18.17 22.49
C GLN A 114 6.02 19.48 21.74
N LYS A 115 6.18 19.48 20.41
CA LYS A 115 5.85 20.64 19.59
C LYS A 115 4.38 21.05 19.74
N LYS A 116 3.45 20.09 19.63
CA LYS A 116 2.01 20.36 19.81
C LYS A 116 1.68 20.95 21.17
N ARG A 117 2.23 20.37 22.24
CA ARG A 117 2.07 20.90 23.61
C ARG A 117 2.66 22.31 23.74
N SER A 118 3.82 22.55 23.15
CA SER A 118 4.48 23.86 23.13
C SER A 118 3.66 24.90 22.37
N ASP A 119 3.13 24.55 21.20
CA ASP A 119 2.28 25.44 20.38
C ASP A 119 1.00 25.82 21.12
N ARG A 120 0.37 24.85 21.81
CA ARG A 120 -0.81 25.06 22.66
C ARG A 120 -0.50 25.99 23.83
N PHE A 121 0.60 25.73 24.53
CA PHE A 121 1.06 26.58 25.62
C PHE A 121 1.37 28.00 25.15
N THR A 122 2.10 28.14 24.04
CA THR A 122 2.44 29.43 23.44
C THR A 122 1.18 30.21 23.06
N SER A 123 0.19 29.54 22.45
CA SER A 123 -1.09 30.16 22.09
C SER A 123 -1.85 30.68 23.32
N ALA A 124 -1.84 29.95 24.44
CA ALA A 124 -2.43 30.41 25.70
C ALA A 124 -1.68 31.64 26.25
N MET A 125 -0.35 31.65 26.14
CA MET A 125 0.50 32.75 26.58
C MET A 125 0.33 34.00 25.71
N GLU A 126 0.12 33.84 24.40
CA GLU A 126 -0.17 34.95 23.49
C GLU A 126 -1.48 35.68 23.82
N LYS A 127 -2.50 34.97 24.34
CA LYS A 127 -3.74 35.60 24.82
C LYS A 127 -3.52 36.52 26.02
N LEU A 128 -2.49 36.26 26.81
CA LEU A 128 -2.08 37.04 27.98
C LEU A 128 -0.99 38.05 27.66
N ALA A 129 -0.50 38.06 26.42
CA ALA A 129 0.60 38.91 26.03
C ALA A 129 0.15 40.37 25.94
N VAL A 130 0.91 41.24 26.59
CA VAL A 130 0.78 42.69 26.51
C VAL A 130 1.84 43.22 25.54
N ASN A 131 1.42 44.11 24.64
CA ASN A 131 2.36 44.81 23.77
C ASN A 131 3.12 45.85 24.62
N CYS A 132 4.44 45.76 24.63
CA CYS A 132 5.29 46.82 25.15
C CYS A 132 6.12 47.39 24.01
N THR A 133 5.92 48.67 23.73
CA THR A 133 6.78 49.46 22.86
C THR A 133 7.97 49.95 23.68
N LYS A 134 9.18 49.56 23.26
CA LYS A 134 10.42 50.11 23.82
C LYS A 134 10.66 51.52 23.28
N ASN A 135 11.46 52.31 24.01
CA ASN A 135 11.84 53.67 23.60
C ASN A 135 12.55 53.73 22.22
N ASP A 136 13.05 52.60 21.72
CA ASP A 136 13.69 52.45 20.41
C ASP A 136 12.70 52.12 19.27
N GLY A 137 11.39 52.24 19.51
CA GLY A 137 10.34 51.97 18.52
C GLY A 137 10.02 50.47 18.30
N THR A 138 10.82 49.56 18.86
CA THR A 138 10.58 48.11 18.77
C THR A 138 9.38 47.70 19.63
N SER A 139 8.34 47.16 18.99
CA SER A 139 7.22 46.53 19.68
C SER A 139 7.56 45.07 19.99
N SER A 140 7.41 44.66 21.25
CA SER A 140 7.59 43.27 21.67
C SER A 140 6.44 42.85 22.58
N LYS A 141 6.04 41.57 22.49
CA LYS A 141 5.00 40.97 23.32
C LYS A 141 5.62 40.42 24.61
N TYR A 142 5.03 40.75 25.76
CA TYR A 142 5.47 40.27 27.08
C TYR A 142 4.29 39.69 27.85
N VAL A 143 4.52 38.59 28.59
CA VAL A 143 3.51 38.03 29.50
C VAL A 143 3.92 38.37 30.93
N PRO A 144 3.14 39.20 31.65
CA PRO A 144 3.41 39.52 33.05
C PRO A 144 3.37 38.26 33.94
N VAL A 145 4.36 38.07 34.82
CA VAL A 145 4.47 36.87 35.68
C VAL A 145 3.24 36.69 36.58
N ASN A 146 2.63 37.79 37.04
CA ASN A 146 1.40 37.76 37.84
C ASN A 146 0.18 37.27 37.05
N GLN A 147 0.20 37.36 35.71
CA GLN A 147 -0.85 36.83 34.83
C GLN A 147 -0.61 35.37 34.45
N LEU A 148 0.60 34.83 34.61
CA LEU A 148 0.89 33.41 34.36
C LEU A 148 0.00 32.48 35.20
N ARG A 149 -0.27 32.87 36.44
CA ARG A 149 -1.15 32.09 37.34
C ARG A 149 -2.60 32.07 36.86
N ASN A 150 -3.04 33.11 36.16
CA ASN A 150 -4.35 33.20 35.53
C ASN A 150 -4.40 32.49 34.16
N GLY A 151 -3.23 32.19 33.59
CA GLY A 151 -3.08 31.43 32.34
C GLY A 151 -3.22 29.92 32.49
N ALA A 152 -3.18 29.41 33.72
CA ALA A 152 -3.76 28.12 34.03
C ALA A 152 -5.29 28.27 33.94
N GLU A 153 -5.83 28.25 32.71
CA GLU A 153 -7.26 28.15 32.48
C GLU A 153 -7.78 26.99 33.33
N ASN A 154 -8.81 27.22 34.16
CA ASN A 154 -9.54 26.16 34.87
C ASN A 154 -10.29 25.31 33.83
N LYS A 155 -9.55 24.51 33.07
CA LYS A 155 -10.12 23.54 32.15
C LYS A 155 -10.71 22.41 32.97
N ASP A 156 -11.87 21.94 32.55
CA ASP A 156 -12.40 20.69 33.07
C ASP A 156 -11.38 19.57 32.81
N ASN A 157 -11.23 18.66 33.78
CA ASN A 157 -10.27 17.57 33.69
C ASN A 157 -10.51 16.72 32.44
N GLU A 158 -11.78 16.56 32.04
CA GLU A 158 -12.15 15.86 30.83
C GLU A 158 -11.66 16.54 29.56
N GLU A 159 -11.78 17.87 29.50
CA GLU A 159 -11.35 18.64 28.34
C GLU A 159 -9.83 18.57 28.17
N GLN A 160 -9.08 18.71 29.27
CA GLN A 160 -7.62 18.56 29.28
C GLN A 160 -7.20 17.17 28.78
N VAL A 161 -7.82 16.10 29.29
CA VAL A 161 -7.50 14.73 28.86
C VAL A 161 -7.85 14.51 27.39
N CYS A 162 -8.99 15.02 26.90
CA CYS A 162 -9.35 14.92 25.49
C CYS A 162 -8.34 15.61 24.57
N GLU A 163 -7.83 16.79 24.95
CA GLU A 163 -6.76 17.47 24.21
C GLU A 163 -5.47 16.65 24.19
N ASP A 164 -5.10 16.05 25.31
CA ASP A 164 -3.89 15.24 25.42
C ASP A 164 -4.01 13.92 24.61
N VAL A 165 -5.19 13.30 24.58
CA VAL A 165 -5.48 12.17 23.69
C VAL A 165 -5.35 12.60 22.23
N LEU A 166 -5.93 13.75 21.85
CA LEU A 166 -5.86 14.24 20.47
C LEU A 166 -4.41 14.51 20.05
N ASP A 167 -3.61 15.17 20.88
CA ASP A 167 -2.21 15.47 20.57
C ASP A 167 -1.37 14.20 20.50
N THR A 168 -1.60 13.24 21.40
CA THR A 168 -0.94 11.93 21.37
C THR A 168 -1.31 11.16 20.11
N PHE A 169 -2.60 11.05 19.81
CA PHE A 169 -3.12 10.36 18.63
C PHE A 169 -2.57 10.96 17.34
N THR A 170 -2.68 12.28 17.16
CA THR A 170 -2.23 12.94 15.92
C THR A 170 -0.71 12.84 15.72
N SER A 171 0.07 12.87 16.81
CA SER A 171 1.52 12.66 16.76
C SER A 171 1.86 11.24 16.33
N TYR A 172 1.19 10.24 16.93
CA TYR A 172 1.37 8.84 16.60
C TYR A 172 0.91 8.52 15.17
N TYR A 173 -0.28 8.98 14.79
CA TYR A 173 -0.90 8.75 13.48
C TYR A 173 0.02 9.18 12.33
N LYS A 174 0.75 10.29 12.50
CA LYS A 174 1.72 10.75 11.50
C LYS A 174 2.88 9.77 11.30
N VAL A 175 3.37 9.15 12.38
CA VAL A 175 4.43 8.13 12.33
C VAL A 175 3.90 6.84 11.71
N ALA A 176 2.79 6.33 12.25
CA ALA A 176 2.14 5.10 11.81
C ALA A 176 1.80 5.15 10.32
N ARG A 177 1.17 6.24 9.86
CA ARG A 177 0.79 6.42 8.44
C ARG A 177 2.00 6.35 7.51
N LYS A 178 3.10 7.03 7.86
CA LYS A 178 4.32 7.03 7.03
C LYS A 178 4.91 5.63 6.93
N ARG A 179 5.11 4.98 8.08
CA ARG A 179 5.59 3.60 8.16
C ARG A 179 4.71 2.66 7.35
N PHE A 180 3.40 2.74 7.52
CA PHE A 180 2.45 1.86 6.86
C PHE A 180 2.50 1.97 5.33
N VAL A 181 2.53 3.20 4.80
CA VAL A 181 2.65 3.42 3.34
C VAL A 181 3.95 2.82 2.81
N ASP A 182 5.08 3.07 3.47
CA ASP A 182 6.38 2.55 3.06
C ASP A 182 6.40 1.02 3.09
N VAL A 183 5.86 0.41 4.14
CA VAL A 183 5.84 -1.05 4.34
C VAL A 183 4.91 -1.73 3.33
N VAL A 184 3.73 -1.16 3.04
CA VAL A 184 2.83 -1.69 1.98
C VAL A 184 3.52 -1.62 0.62
N TYR A 185 4.16 -0.51 0.29
CA TYR A 185 4.91 -0.39 -0.95
C TYR A 185 6.04 -1.43 -1.03
N GLN A 186 6.91 -1.50 -0.01
CA GLN A 186 8.08 -2.37 -0.05
C GLN A 186 7.73 -3.86 -0.03
N GLN A 187 6.76 -4.25 0.81
CA GLN A 187 6.50 -5.66 1.05
C GLN A 187 5.35 -6.18 0.19
N ALA A 188 4.21 -5.48 0.13
CA ALA A 188 3.05 -6.01 -0.59
C ALA A 188 3.16 -5.77 -2.10
N ILE A 189 3.72 -4.63 -2.53
CA ILE A 189 3.84 -4.29 -3.95
C ILE A 189 5.20 -4.72 -4.48
N TRP A 190 6.29 -4.12 -4.00
CA TRP A 190 7.61 -4.36 -4.56
C TRP A 190 8.04 -5.82 -4.41
N HIS A 191 7.97 -6.40 -3.21
CA HIS A 191 8.33 -7.80 -3.04
C HIS A 191 7.34 -8.73 -3.76
N TYR A 192 6.08 -8.85 -3.32
CA TYR A 192 5.17 -9.86 -3.88
C TYR A 192 4.76 -9.67 -5.34
N LEU A 193 4.67 -8.43 -5.86
CA LEU A 193 4.22 -8.21 -7.24
C LEU A 193 5.36 -8.05 -8.25
N LEU A 194 6.53 -7.56 -7.83
CA LEU A 194 7.59 -7.16 -8.77
C LEU A 194 8.91 -7.91 -8.63
N ALA A 195 9.35 -8.21 -7.40
CA ALA A 195 10.71 -8.67 -7.12
C ALA A 195 10.81 -10.10 -6.60
N ASP A 196 9.71 -10.70 -6.14
CA ASP A 196 9.66 -12.09 -5.69
C ASP A 196 10.08 -13.02 -6.85
N PRO A 197 11.06 -13.94 -6.64
CA PRO A 197 11.41 -14.96 -7.61
C PRO A 197 10.22 -15.79 -8.10
N GLU A 198 9.23 -16.03 -7.23
CA GLU A 198 7.99 -16.74 -7.58
C GLU A 198 6.86 -15.77 -7.96
N GLY A 199 7.16 -14.47 -8.06
CA GLY A 199 6.21 -13.40 -8.27
C GLY A 199 5.65 -13.33 -9.70
N PRO A 200 4.61 -12.51 -9.94
CA PRO A 200 3.88 -12.44 -11.21
C PRO A 200 4.75 -12.25 -12.45
N LEU A 201 5.79 -11.41 -12.35
CA LEU A 201 6.70 -11.10 -13.46
C LEU A 201 7.69 -12.23 -13.79
N LYS A 202 7.75 -13.27 -12.95
CA LYS A 202 8.63 -14.42 -13.09
C LYS A 202 7.86 -15.73 -13.28
N VAL A 203 6.53 -15.69 -13.27
CA VAL A 203 5.69 -16.88 -13.51
C VAL A 203 5.97 -17.51 -14.87
N PHE A 204 6.26 -16.69 -15.89
CA PHE A 204 6.69 -17.16 -17.20
C PHE A 204 8.20 -16.93 -17.37
N ASP A 205 8.99 -17.95 -17.06
CA ASP A 205 10.45 -17.92 -17.16
C ASP A 205 11.00 -19.13 -17.94
N THR A 206 12.30 -19.09 -18.23
CA THR A 206 12.98 -20.18 -18.95
C THR A 206 12.84 -21.52 -18.24
N ASP A 207 12.88 -21.53 -16.91
CA ASP A 207 12.79 -22.76 -16.14
C ASP A 207 11.39 -23.37 -16.22
N MET A 208 10.33 -22.57 -16.27
CA MET A 208 8.97 -23.03 -16.55
C MET A 208 8.91 -23.69 -17.93
N VAL A 209 9.40 -23.00 -18.97
CA VAL A 209 9.34 -23.51 -20.36
C VAL A 209 10.10 -24.82 -20.49
N MET A 210 11.29 -24.93 -19.86
CA MET A 210 12.09 -26.16 -19.87
C MET A 210 11.46 -27.33 -19.10
N ARG A 211 10.46 -27.06 -18.24
CA ARG A 211 9.74 -28.08 -17.47
C ARG A 211 8.46 -28.57 -18.14
N LEU A 212 8.06 -27.98 -19.27
CA LEU A 212 6.89 -28.42 -20.05
C LEU A 212 7.17 -29.80 -20.66
N THR A 213 6.20 -30.71 -20.56
CA THR A 213 6.28 -32.02 -21.22
C THR A 213 5.88 -31.93 -22.70
N ASP A 214 6.22 -32.94 -23.49
CA ASP A 214 5.83 -33.00 -24.90
C ASP A 214 4.30 -32.93 -25.08
N GLU A 215 3.53 -33.55 -24.17
CA GLU A 215 2.07 -33.46 -24.19
C GLU A 215 1.57 -32.05 -23.88
N GLN A 216 2.21 -31.35 -22.95
CA GLN A 216 1.86 -29.96 -22.62
C GLN A 216 2.25 -28.99 -23.75
N LEU A 217 3.36 -29.25 -24.44
CA LEU A 217 3.76 -28.47 -25.61
C LEU A 217 2.79 -28.67 -26.77
N GLU A 218 2.32 -29.90 -27.01
CA GLU A 218 1.28 -30.17 -28.00
C GLU A 218 -0.07 -29.56 -27.57
N GLU A 219 -0.37 -29.47 -26.28
CA GLU A 219 -1.57 -28.77 -25.79
C GLU A 219 -1.50 -27.25 -26.00
N ILE A 220 -0.30 -26.65 -25.94
CA ILE A 220 -0.09 -25.19 -26.08
C ILE A 220 0.10 -24.75 -27.54
N ALA A 221 0.81 -25.55 -28.34
CA ALA A 221 1.25 -25.16 -29.68
C ALA A 221 1.09 -26.30 -30.70
N GLY A 222 0.34 -27.34 -30.35
CA GLY A 222 0.02 -28.43 -31.28
C GLY A 222 -0.84 -27.91 -32.41
N GLU A 223 -0.32 -28.00 -33.62
CA GLU A 223 -1.09 -27.66 -34.81
C GLU A 223 -2.31 -28.59 -34.95
N ASP A 224 -3.44 -28.02 -35.37
CA ASP A 224 -4.61 -28.80 -35.73
C ASP A 224 -4.34 -29.71 -36.94
N GLU A 225 -5.13 -30.79 -37.05
CA GLU A 225 -4.95 -31.76 -38.13
C GLU A 225 -5.15 -31.14 -39.52
N GLU A 226 -5.99 -30.10 -39.62
CA GLU A 226 -6.20 -29.38 -40.88
C GLU A 226 -4.95 -28.59 -41.30
N SER A 227 -4.32 -27.83 -40.40
CA SER A 227 -3.06 -27.13 -40.70
C SER A 227 -1.92 -28.10 -40.98
N LYS A 228 -1.85 -29.23 -40.26
CA LYS A 228 -0.90 -30.30 -40.56
C LYS A 228 -1.07 -30.83 -41.99
N GLN A 229 -2.30 -31.10 -42.42
CA GLN A 229 -2.60 -31.58 -43.77
C GLN A 229 -2.35 -30.52 -44.86
N GLN A 230 -2.73 -29.26 -44.62
CA GLN A 230 -2.46 -28.15 -45.54
C GLN A 230 -0.96 -27.94 -45.74
N ARG A 231 -0.17 -27.93 -44.65
CA ARG A 231 1.28 -27.78 -44.71
C ARG A 231 1.95 -28.93 -45.45
N ALA A 232 1.49 -30.16 -45.26
CA ALA A 232 1.97 -31.32 -46.02
C ALA A 232 1.67 -31.18 -47.53
N THR A 233 0.49 -30.68 -47.88
CA THR A 233 0.07 -30.46 -49.27
C THR A 233 0.90 -29.35 -49.94
N LEU A 234 1.00 -28.19 -49.29
CA LEU A 234 1.79 -27.06 -49.79
C LEU A 234 3.29 -27.40 -49.91
N SER A 235 3.85 -28.17 -48.97
CA SER A 235 5.25 -28.59 -49.03
C SER A 235 5.53 -29.47 -50.24
N ARG A 236 4.63 -30.42 -50.54
CA ARG A 236 4.72 -31.26 -51.75
C ARG A 236 4.60 -30.42 -53.02
N GLU A 237 3.71 -29.43 -53.04
CA GLU A 237 3.54 -28.55 -54.17
C GLU A 237 4.82 -27.72 -54.42
N VAL A 238 5.40 -27.15 -53.37
CA VAL A 238 6.68 -26.42 -53.43
C VAL A 238 7.82 -27.30 -53.93
N GLU A 239 7.93 -28.55 -53.45
CA GLU A 239 8.93 -29.50 -53.96
C GLU A 239 8.73 -29.80 -55.46
N SER A 240 7.49 -30.04 -55.88
CA SER A 240 7.16 -30.31 -57.28
C SER A 240 7.49 -29.12 -58.17
N LEU A 241 7.17 -27.90 -57.73
CA LEU A 241 7.44 -26.66 -58.47
C LEU A 241 8.95 -26.41 -58.55
N LYS A 242 9.71 -26.63 -57.47
CA LYS A 242 11.18 -26.52 -57.48
C LYS A 242 11.81 -27.53 -58.45
N ALA A 243 11.31 -28.76 -58.49
CA ALA A 243 11.79 -29.79 -59.42
C ALA A 243 11.51 -29.39 -60.88
N ALA A 244 10.30 -28.93 -61.19
CA ALA A 244 9.92 -28.45 -62.52
C ALA A 244 10.78 -27.24 -62.96
N LEU A 245 11.01 -26.28 -62.06
CA LEU A 245 11.85 -25.11 -62.32
C LEU A 245 13.31 -25.50 -62.59
N LYS A 246 13.81 -26.55 -61.93
CA LYS A 246 15.16 -27.09 -62.18
C LYS A 246 15.28 -27.72 -63.57
N VAL A 247 14.24 -28.41 -64.02
CA VAL A 247 14.15 -28.99 -65.38
C VAL A 247 14.05 -27.90 -66.45
N LEU A 248 13.31 -26.81 -66.18
CA LEU A 248 13.19 -25.69 -67.13
C LEU A 248 14.47 -24.84 -67.24
N ARG A 249 15.38 -24.92 -66.26
CA ARG A 249 16.67 -24.19 -66.24
C ARG A 249 17.86 -25.02 -66.75
N SER A 250 17.68 -26.30 -67.03
CA SER A 250 18.66 -27.19 -67.65
C SER A 250 18.44 -27.30 -69.14
#